data_AF-B4L6H9-F1
#
_entry.id   AF-B4L6H9-F1
#
_cell.length_a   1.000
_cell.length_b   1.000
_cell.length_c   1.000
_cell.angle_alpha   90.00
_cell.angle_beta   90.00
_cell.angle_gamma   90.00
#
_symmetry.space_group_name_H-M   'P 1'
#
loop_
_entity.id
_entity.type
_entity.pdbx_description
1 polymer ?
#
loop_
_entity_poly.entity_id
_entity_poly.type
_entity_poly.pdbx_seq_one_letter_code
_entity_poly.pdbx_strand_id
1 'polypeptide(L)'
;MDEEWWQTNLRELNAKGKRMETLTSMYTKINKQSALPRKIIELLLRAPALYECAVVEGTEKEPLVNLCTDFMSTCLDQLQFDITDASLPQLLNPALHHSNPALRALVLNNLLKELRRQQASTNKIQPLPSNELLVYVLDELQQPETQCSSAAINILTIVLSQGLNDERVQSKLLQLLKQNEVVRCRAYELGVMLAKRSADSLSSVEFILDAALSELDNDDVLLQASVMEILVPLAEQNHGLSYMEKRRVFDIISSRVQRIEENPLDSLLIPSIMKFFGKIAAVQPQKIITGYPHMLACLFDLLASGDESVLPTAMDTLANLASTVQGKMLMHVQFQPAMEQLLRKYSGYTKSLSPPLKIRMLNSLDVIYAINAPVSQELSVILKNWYECFAGGQQVNHIMDLLHTPFPDLQLAALGLLKTLCQYQWGCKAVQCTGGAIEFLLSRQHDLHKDVKYLKWQIMELLSVSNEFSATEIVRFTAYVNEGPYHVQADVNIATEPQ
;
A
#
# COMPACT_ATOMS: atom_id res chain seq x y z
N MET A 1 -8.04 48.90 -11.08
CA MET A 1 -6.60 49.22 -11.03
C MET A 1 -5.71 47.97 -11.03
N ASP A 2 -6.10 46.83 -10.45
CA ASP A 2 -5.24 45.63 -10.49
C ASP A 2 -5.31 44.79 -11.78
N GLU A 3 -6.46 44.72 -12.48
CA GLU A 3 -6.60 43.89 -13.71
C GLU A 3 -5.68 44.34 -14.85
N GLU A 4 -5.51 45.65 -15.04
CA GLU A 4 -4.65 46.24 -16.07
C GLU A 4 -3.16 45.93 -15.85
N TRP A 5 -2.74 45.84 -14.58
CA TRP A 5 -1.37 45.44 -14.22
C TRP A 5 -1.09 44.00 -14.65
N TRP A 6 -2.02 43.07 -14.38
CA TRP A 6 -1.89 41.68 -14.79
C TRP A 6 -1.88 41.54 -16.31
N GLN A 7 -2.77 42.24 -17.02
CA GLN A 7 -2.79 42.25 -18.49
C GLN A 7 -1.48 42.77 -19.10
N THR A 8 -0.91 43.84 -18.52
CA THR A 8 0.35 44.41 -19.01
C THR A 8 1.51 43.42 -18.85
N ASN A 9 1.65 42.81 -17.66
CA ASN A 9 2.70 41.82 -17.42
C ASN A 9 2.51 40.55 -18.27
N LEU A 10 1.28 40.09 -18.48
CA LEU A 10 1.01 38.98 -19.41
C LEU A 10 1.47 39.27 -20.84
N ARG A 11 1.32 40.53 -21.32
CA ARG A 11 1.84 40.93 -22.64
C ARG A 11 3.36 40.91 -22.67
N GLU A 12 4.02 41.29 -21.57
CA GLU A 12 5.49 41.28 -21.46
C GLU A 12 6.09 39.87 -21.48
N LEU A 13 5.37 38.85 -21.01
CA LEU A 13 5.81 37.44 -21.08
C LEU A 13 6.03 36.94 -22.52
N ASN A 14 5.43 37.59 -23.53
CA ASN A 14 5.69 37.26 -24.94
C ASN A 14 7.15 37.58 -25.36
N ALA A 15 7.81 38.52 -24.66
CA ALA A 15 9.21 38.82 -24.91
C ALA A 15 10.11 37.84 -24.13
N LYS A 16 10.71 36.86 -24.82
CA LYS A 16 11.56 35.81 -24.21
C LYS A 16 12.58 36.35 -23.20
N GLY A 17 13.26 37.45 -23.53
CA GLY A 17 14.28 38.07 -22.67
C GLY A 17 13.77 38.70 -21.37
N LYS A 18 12.45 38.89 -21.22
CA LYS A 18 11.83 39.50 -20.03
C LYS A 18 11.09 38.49 -19.14
N ARG A 19 10.89 37.25 -19.61
CA ARG A 19 10.05 36.24 -18.96
C ARG A 19 10.38 36.03 -17.48
N MET A 20 11.66 35.89 -17.15
CA MET A 20 12.10 35.64 -15.77
C MET A 20 11.75 36.79 -14.82
N GLU A 21 12.09 38.01 -15.21
CA GLU A 21 11.87 39.21 -14.39
C GLU A 21 10.36 39.47 -14.22
N THR A 22 9.61 39.44 -15.33
CA THR A 22 8.16 39.64 -15.33
C THR A 22 7.46 38.57 -14.46
N LEU A 23 7.82 37.30 -14.61
CA LEU A 23 7.20 36.21 -13.84
C LEU A 23 7.57 36.28 -12.34
N THR A 24 8.79 36.68 -12.01
CA THR A 24 9.21 36.91 -10.61
C THR A 24 8.39 38.03 -9.98
N SER A 25 8.16 39.12 -10.72
CA SER A 25 7.31 40.24 -10.30
C SER A 25 5.87 39.79 -10.07
N MET A 26 5.30 39.05 -11.02
CA MET A 26 3.97 38.46 -10.93
C MET A 26 3.83 37.52 -9.72
N TYR A 27 4.79 36.61 -9.51
CA TYR A 27 4.80 35.68 -8.40
C TYR A 27 4.96 36.36 -7.04
N THR A 28 5.80 37.39 -6.97
CA THR A 28 5.93 38.19 -5.76
C THR A 28 4.63 38.93 -5.44
N LYS A 29 3.91 39.42 -6.46
CA LYS A 29 2.65 40.14 -6.27
C LYS A 29 1.52 39.22 -5.80
N ILE A 30 1.32 38.05 -6.44
CA ILE A 30 0.25 37.11 -6.04
C ILE A 30 0.43 36.60 -4.61
N ASN A 31 1.68 36.42 -4.15
CA ASN A 31 1.97 35.97 -2.78
C ASN A 31 1.84 37.07 -1.72
N LYS A 32 1.87 38.35 -2.11
CA LYS A 32 1.71 39.49 -1.19
C LYS A 32 0.27 39.98 -1.08
N GLN A 33 -0.57 39.71 -2.08
CA GLN A 33 -1.97 40.11 -2.09
C GLN A 33 -2.85 39.09 -1.34
N SER A 34 -3.97 39.55 -0.78
CA SER A 34 -5.06 38.64 -0.39
C SER A 34 -5.63 37.96 -1.64
N ALA A 35 -6.45 36.92 -1.46
CA ALA A 35 -7.02 36.11 -2.54
C ALA A 35 -7.46 36.96 -3.75
N LEU A 36 -6.91 36.64 -4.93
CA LEU A 36 -7.20 37.35 -6.17
C LEU A 36 -8.67 37.11 -6.59
N PRO A 37 -9.34 38.09 -7.21
CA PRO A 37 -10.63 37.87 -7.84
C PRO A 37 -10.57 36.74 -8.87
N ARG A 38 -11.54 35.82 -8.86
CA ARG A 38 -11.63 34.67 -9.79
C ARG A 38 -11.43 35.07 -11.26
N LYS A 39 -12.02 36.17 -11.71
CA LYS A 39 -11.85 36.69 -13.08
C LYS A 39 -10.38 36.97 -13.45
N ILE A 40 -9.56 37.45 -12.51
CA ILE A 40 -8.13 37.69 -12.73
C ILE A 40 -7.39 36.35 -12.81
N ILE A 41 -7.71 35.40 -11.95
CA ILE A 41 -7.11 34.05 -11.98
C ILE A 41 -7.43 33.36 -13.31
N GLU A 42 -8.69 33.42 -13.76
CA GLU A 42 -9.12 32.88 -15.05
C GLU A 42 -8.40 33.58 -16.22
N LEU A 43 -8.20 34.90 -16.15
CA LEU A 43 -7.41 35.64 -17.14
C LEU A 43 -5.96 35.12 -17.21
N LEU A 44 -5.33 34.88 -16.07
CA LEU A 44 -3.96 34.37 -15.99
C LEU A 44 -3.85 32.95 -16.56
N LEU A 45 -4.77 32.06 -16.17
CA LEU A 45 -4.80 30.67 -16.64
C LEU A 45 -5.23 30.54 -18.11
N ARG A 46 -5.82 31.56 -18.72
CA ARG A 46 -6.11 31.58 -20.17
C ARG A 46 -4.95 32.12 -21.02
N ALA A 47 -3.89 32.64 -20.41
CA ALA A 47 -2.82 33.32 -21.12
C ALA A 47 -1.82 32.33 -21.75
N PRO A 48 -1.70 32.26 -23.10
CA PRO A 48 -0.79 31.31 -23.76
C PRO A 48 0.68 31.53 -23.38
N ALA A 49 1.09 32.80 -23.19
CA ALA A 49 2.45 33.17 -22.83
C ALA A 49 2.92 32.53 -21.50
N LEU A 50 1.99 32.21 -20.59
CA LEU A 50 2.32 31.55 -19.32
C LEU A 50 2.68 30.08 -19.57
N TYR A 51 1.92 29.38 -20.40
CA TYR A 51 2.21 28.00 -20.81
C TYR A 51 3.53 27.90 -21.57
N GLU A 52 3.82 28.87 -22.45
CA GLU A 52 5.12 28.93 -23.12
C GLU A 52 6.32 29.09 -22.16
N CYS A 53 6.11 29.65 -20.96
CA CYS A 53 7.16 29.74 -19.93
C CYS A 53 7.32 28.41 -19.16
N ALA A 54 6.38 27.48 -19.30
CA ALA A 54 6.40 26.18 -18.64
C ALA A 54 6.89 25.04 -19.54
N VAL A 55 7.23 25.33 -20.81
CA VAL A 55 7.80 24.35 -21.74
C VAL A 55 9.20 23.96 -21.27
N VAL A 56 9.46 22.66 -21.23
CA VAL A 56 10.78 22.12 -20.86
C VAL A 56 11.61 21.94 -22.13
N GLU A 57 12.65 22.75 -22.33
CA GLU A 57 13.56 22.65 -23.47
C GLU A 57 14.87 21.94 -23.04
N GLY A 58 14.83 20.63 -22.75
CA GLY A 58 16.01 19.80 -22.45
C GLY A 58 15.97 19.07 -21.09
N THR A 59 17.13 18.62 -20.61
CA THR A 59 17.26 17.82 -19.37
C THR A 59 17.54 18.65 -18.11
N GLU A 60 17.77 19.96 -18.23
CA GLU A 60 18.03 20.83 -17.09
C GLU A 60 16.74 21.40 -16.49
N LYS A 61 16.69 21.50 -15.16
CA LYS A 61 15.63 22.21 -14.45
C LYS A 61 15.79 23.70 -14.71
N GLU A 62 15.14 24.22 -15.73
CA GLU A 62 15.12 25.65 -16.00
C GLU A 62 14.44 26.41 -14.84
N PRO A 63 15.13 27.36 -14.19
CA PRO A 63 14.53 28.15 -13.10
C PRO A 63 13.23 28.85 -13.51
N LEU A 64 13.08 29.17 -14.80
CA LEU A 64 11.87 29.80 -15.35
C LEU A 64 10.67 28.85 -15.29
N VAL A 65 10.87 27.59 -15.69
CA VAL A 65 9.82 26.57 -15.69
C VAL A 65 9.35 26.27 -14.27
N ASN A 66 10.28 26.16 -13.31
CA ASN A 66 9.93 25.94 -11.90
C ASN A 66 9.11 27.11 -11.36
N LEU A 67 9.58 28.35 -11.57
CA LEU A 67 8.88 29.55 -11.14
C LEU A 67 7.49 29.67 -11.79
N CYS A 68 7.36 29.29 -13.06
CA CYS A 68 6.07 29.27 -13.77
C CYS A 68 5.12 28.25 -13.18
N THR A 69 5.63 27.06 -12.88
CA THR A 69 4.85 25.98 -12.26
C THR A 69 4.38 26.39 -10.86
N ASP A 70 5.25 27.00 -10.05
CA ASP A 70 4.90 27.52 -8.73
C ASP A 70 3.86 28.64 -8.82
N PHE A 71 4.03 29.58 -9.76
CA PHE A 71 3.05 30.63 -9.99
C PHE A 71 1.68 30.08 -10.39
N MET A 72 1.65 29.09 -11.30
CA MET A 72 0.41 28.42 -11.69
C MET A 72 -0.19 27.62 -10.53
N SER A 73 0.62 27.03 -9.66
CA SER A 73 0.15 26.37 -8.43
C SER A 73 -0.63 27.33 -7.55
N THR A 74 -0.04 28.49 -7.27
CA THR A 74 -0.72 29.54 -6.48
C THR A 74 -2.01 30.01 -7.15
N CYS A 75 -2.04 30.12 -8.49
CA CYS A 75 -3.27 30.47 -9.22
C CYS A 75 -4.36 29.41 -9.05
N LEU A 76 -4.03 28.13 -9.21
CA LEU A 76 -4.99 27.03 -9.09
C LEU A 76 -5.50 26.84 -7.66
N ASP A 77 -4.63 26.98 -6.65
CA ASP A 77 -5.03 26.92 -5.24
C ASP A 77 -6.05 28.02 -4.88
N GLN A 78 -5.89 29.21 -5.45
CA GLN A 78 -6.82 30.34 -5.22
C GLN A 78 -8.11 30.24 -6.03
N LEU A 79 -8.13 29.51 -7.16
CA LEU A 79 -9.29 29.44 -8.06
C LEU A 79 -10.51 28.81 -7.38
N GLN A 80 -10.31 27.87 -6.44
CA GLN A 80 -11.36 27.04 -5.82
C GLN A 80 -12.27 26.40 -6.89
N PHE A 81 -11.86 25.25 -7.41
CA PHE A 81 -12.59 24.58 -8.48
C PHE A 81 -14.08 24.39 -8.16
N ASP A 82 -14.91 24.85 -9.09
CA ASP A 82 -16.33 24.54 -9.13
C ASP A 82 -16.53 23.53 -10.27
N ILE A 83 -16.67 22.24 -9.92
CA ILE A 83 -16.80 21.18 -10.92
C ILE A 83 -18.10 21.26 -11.74
N THR A 84 -19.05 22.11 -11.32
CA THR A 84 -20.31 22.35 -12.04
C THR A 84 -20.20 23.50 -13.05
N ASP A 85 -19.09 24.25 -13.05
CA ASP A 85 -18.84 25.33 -14.00
C ASP A 85 -18.58 24.77 -15.41
N ALA A 86 -19.48 25.09 -16.33
CA ALA A 86 -19.39 24.68 -17.74
C ALA A 86 -18.13 25.20 -18.47
N SER A 87 -17.50 26.27 -17.95
CA SER A 87 -16.26 26.82 -18.51
C SER A 87 -14.99 26.19 -17.95
N LEU A 88 -15.08 25.42 -16.86
CA LEU A 88 -13.93 24.78 -16.21
C LEU A 88 -13.15 23.87 -17.15
N PRO A 89 -13.77 22.97 -17.97
CA PRO A 89 -13.00 22.13 -18.89
C PRO A 89 -12.16 22.96 -19.87
N GLN A 90 -12.72 24.03 -20.42
CA GLN A 90 -12.01 24.92 -21.34
C GLN A 90 -10.88 25.68 -20.67
N LEU A 91 -11.07 26.08 -19.40
CA LEU A 91 -10.05 26.74 -18.60
C LEU A 91 -8.86 25.81 -18.31
N LEU A 92 -9.12 24.54 -18.03
CA LEU A 92 -8.08 23.56 -17.70
C LEU A 92 -7.41 22.93 -18.93
N ASN A 93 -8.07 22.99 -20.09
CA ASN A 93 -7.61 22.36 -21.33
C ASN A 93 -6.14 22.64 -21.70
N PRO A 94 -5.64 23.91 -21.68
CA PRO A 94 -4.26 24.19 -22.07
C PRO A 94 -3.23 23.55 -21.13
N ALA A 95 -3.55 23.47 -19.83
CA ALA A 95 -2.68 22.88 -18.83
C ALA A 95 -2.67 21.35 -18.90
N LEU A 96 -3.83 20.72 -19.11
CA LEU A 96 -3.98 19.26 -19.21
C LEU A 96 -3.36 18.67 -20.48
N HIS A 97 -3.22 19.45 -21.57
CA HIS A 97 -2.53 19.01 -22.79
C HIS A 97 -1.10 19.52 -22.89
N HIS A 98 -0.59 20.13 -21.83
CA HIS A 98 0.74 20.70 -21.86
C HIS A 98 1.82 19.62 -21.87
N SER A 99 2.92 19.85 -22.58
CA SER A 99 4.04 18.90 -22.67
C SER A 99 4.73 18.65 -21.33
N ASN A 100 4.74 19.66 -20.44
CA ASN A 100 5.31 19.55 -19.10
C ASN A 100 4.42 18.70 -18.16
N PRO A 101 4.86 17.51 -17.72
CA PRO A 101 4.08 16.63 -16.86
C PRO A 101 3.82 17.22 -15.46
N ALA A 102 4.72 18.07 -14.93
CA ALA A 102 4.52 18.70 -13.63
C ALA A 102 3.29 19.62 -13.63
N LEU A 103 3.04 20.30 -14.76
CA LEU A 103 1.87 21.16 -14.92
C LEU A 103 0.57 20.34 -15.02
N ARG A 104 0.58 19.24 -15.78
CA ARG A 104 -0.58 18.33 -15.85
C ARG A 104 -0.91 17.77 -14.46
N ALA A 105 0.11 17.28 -13.74
CA ALA A 105 -0.03 16.75 -12.38
C ALA A 105 -0.64 17.79 -11.41
N LEU A 106 -0.20 19.04 -11.50
CA LEU A 106 -0.70 20.14 -10.66
C LEU A 106 -2.23 20.33 -10.81
N VAL A 107 -2.73 20.33 -12.05
CA VAL A 107 -4.16 20.48 -12.33
C VAL A 107 -4.94 19.27 -11.86
N LEU A 108 -4.46 18.06 -12.18
CA LEU A 108 -5.09 16.81 -11.76
C LEU A 108 -5.18 16.71 -10.23
N ASN A 109 -4.12 17.07 -9.51
CA ASN A 109 -4.10 17.03 -8.05
C ASN A 109 -5.08 18.03 -7.42
N ASN A 110 -5.19 19.25 -7.98
CA ASN A 110 -6.19 20.22 -7.55
C ASN A 110 -7.62 19.71 -7.81
N LEU A 111 -7.84 19.05 -8.95
CA LEU A 111 -9.15 18.49 -9.32
C LEU A 111 -9.53 17.35 -8.37
N LEU A 112 -8.59 16.46 -8.11
CA LEU A 112 -8.77 15.36 -7.18
C LEU A 112 -9.02 15.85 -5.75
N LYS A 113 -8.30 16.88 -5.29
CA LYS A 113 -8.50 17.50 -3.98
C LYS A 113 -9.92 18.05 -3.84
N GLU A 114 -10.41 18.75 -4.85
CA GLU A 114 -11.78 19.27 -4.84
C GLU A 114 -12.83 18.14 -4.85
N LEU A 115 -12.68 17.15 -5.73
CA LEU A 115 -13.60 16.00 -5.79
C LEU A 115 -13.67 15.24 -4.46
N ARG A 116 -12.52 15.02 -3.81
CA ARG A 116 -12.46 14.38 -2.48
C ARG A 116 -13.10 15.25 -1.40
N ARG A 117 -12.91 16.57 -1.45
CA ARG A 117 -13.57 17.52 -0.53
C ARG A 117 -15.09 17.45 -0.64
N GLN A 118 -15.61 17.42 -1.87
CA GLN A 118 -17.06 17.25 -2.10
C GLN A 118 -17.55 15.92 -1.56
N GLN A 119 -16.86 14.83 -1.90
CA GLN A 119 -17.23 13.49 -1.42
C GLN A 119 -17.32 13.43 0.11
N ALA A 120 -16.34 14.01 0.81
CA ALA A 120 -16.31 14.06 2.28
C ALA A 120 -17.41 14.95 2.88
N SER A 121 -17.83 16.01 2.20
CA SER A 121 -18.79 16.99 2.74
C SER A 121 -20.25 16.60 2.50
N THR A 122 -20.58 16.07 1.32
CA THR A 122 -21.98 15.88 0.88
C THR A 122 -22.35 14.42 0.67
N ASN A 123 -21.39 13.48 0.74
CA ASN A 123 -21.55 12.06 0.34
C ASN A 123 -22.12 11.87 -1.08
N LYS A 124 -22.16 12.92 -1.90
CA LYS A 124 -22.69 12.93 -3.27
C LYS A 124 -21.83 13.85 -4.14
N ILE A 125 -21.34 13.31 -5.25
CA ILE A 125 -20.61 14.09 -6.24
C ILE A 125 -21.62 14.84 -7.11
N GLN A 126 -21.37 16.13 -7.32
CA GLN A 126 -22.22 16.95 -8.20
C GLN A 126 -22.07 16.51 -9.67
N PRO A 127 -23.13 16.67 -10.48
CA PRO A 127 -23.06 16.32 -11.89
C PRO A 127 -22.07 17.22 -12.63
N LEU A 128 -21.24 16.63 -13.49
CA LEU A 128 -20.39 17.38 -14.39
C LEU A 128 -21.25 18.09 -15.45
N PRO A 129 -20.89 19.33 -15.86
CA PRO A 129 -21.65 20.09 -16.85
C PRO A 129 -21.50 19.51 -18.26
N SER A 130 -20.40 18.78 -18.53
CA SER A 130 -20.14 18.10 -19.79
C SER A 130 -19.13 16.95 -19.60
N ASN A 131 -19.03 16.08 -20.60
CA ASN A 131 -18.06 14.98 -20.63
C ASN A 131 -16.66 15.41 -21.10
N GLU A 132 -16.42 16.69 -21.39
CA GLU A 132 -15.12 17.18 -21.89
C GLU A 132 -13.99 16.94 -20.88
N LEU A 133 -14.25 17.21 -19.60
CA LEU A 133 -13.26 16.99 -18.56
C LEU A 133 -12.91 15.50 -18.41
N LEU A 134 -13.89 14.61 -18.54
CA LEU A 134 -13.65 13.16 -18.53
C LEU A 134 -12.74 12.76 -19.67
N VAL A 135 -12.98 13.31 -20.87
CA VAL A 135 -12.15 13.07 -22.05
C VAL A 135 -10.70 13.52 -21.82
N TYR A 136 -10.48 14.72 -21.27
CA TYR A 136 -9.13 15.21 -21.00
C TYR A 136 -8.40 14.37 -19.95
N VAL A 137 -9.09 13.94 -18.89
CA VAL A 137 -8.49 13.10 -17.86
C VAL A 137 -8.21 11.67 -18.39
N LEU A 138 -9.05 11.14 -19.29
CA LEU A 138 -8.78 9.87 -19.98
C LEU A 138 -7.54 9.94 -20.89
N ASP A 139 -7.27 11.08 -21.51
CA ASP A 139 -6.07 11.27 -22.33
C ASP A 139 -4.78 11.23 -21.51
N GLU A 140 -4.84 11.55 -20.22
CA GLU A 140 -3.67 11.41 -19.34
C GLU A 140 -3.22 9.95 -19.20
N LEU A 141 -4.14 8.98 -19.29
CA LEU A 141 -3.78 7.55 -19.17
C LEU A 141 -2.88 7.06 -20.32
N GLN A 142 -2.81 7.81 -21.43
CA GLN A 142 -1.96 7.53 -22.58
C GLN A 142 -0.56 8.13 -22.44
N GLN A 143 -0.34 9.05 -21.50
CA GLN A 143 0.94 9.75 -21.33
C GLN A 143 2.02 8.81 -20.75
N PRO A 144 3.29 8.97 -21.10
CA PRO A 144 4.34 8.07 -20.62
C PRO A 144 4.51 8.09 -19.09
N GLU A 145 4.23 9.22 -18.44
CA GLU A 145 4.44 9.41 -17.01
C GLU A 145 3.42 8.70 -16.12
N THR A 146 3.90 7.95 -15.14
CA THR A 146 3.06 7.14 -14.22
C THR A 146 2.37 7.99 -13.14
N GLN A 147 3.00 9.07 -12.68
CA GLN A 147 2.48 9.88 -11.57
C GLN A 147 1.14 10.55 -11.91
N CYS A 148 1.04 11.17 -13.10
CA CYS A 148 -0.19 11.78 -13.57
C CYS A 148 -1.30 10.75 -13.80
N SER A 149 -0.93 9.56 -14.30
CA SER A 149 -1.88 8.45 -14.51
C SER A 149 -2.57 8.02 -13.21
N SER A 150 -1.86 7.95 -12.08
CA SER A 150 -2.48 7.61 -10.79
C SER A 150 -3.50 8.66 -10.34
N ALA A 151 -3.20 9.95 -10.50
CA ALA A 151 -4.15 11.03 -10.20
C ALA A 151 -5.38 10.94 -11.13
N ALA A 152 -5.17 10.69 -12.42
CA ALA A 152 -6.23 10.52 -13.40
C ALA A 152 -7.15 9.33 -13.09
N ILE A 153 -6.61 8.15 -12.75
CA ILE A 153 -7.42 6.98 -12.33
C ILE A 153 -8.27 7.31 -11.11
N ASN A 154 -7.69 7.98 -10.11
CA ASN A 154 -8.41 8.38 -8.90
C ASN A 154 -9.55 9.36 -9.20
N ILE A 155 -9.33 10.35 -10.08
CA ILE A 155 -10.37 11.27 -10.54
C ILE A 155 -11.48 10.51 -11.26
N LEU A 156 -11.12 9.70 -12.25
CA LEU A 156 -12.07 8.94 -13.07
C LEU A 156 -12.88 7.94 -12.22
N THR A 157 -12.29 7.33 -11.20
CA THR A 157 -13.01 6.45 -10.26
C THR A 157 -14.17 7.18 -9.56
N ILE A 158 -14.03 8.49 -9.33
CA ILE A 158 -15.05 9.33 -8.69
C ILE A 158 -16.14 9.73 -9.68
N VAL A 159 -15.76 10.22 -10.87
CA VAL A 159 -16.69 10.91 -11.78
C VAL A 159 -17.07 10.16 -13.06
N LEU A 160 -16.31 9.15 -13.51
CA LEU A 160 -16.50 8.54 -14.83
C LEU A 160 -17.87 7.89 -14.99
N SER A 161 -18.45 7.34 -13.92
CA SER A 161 -19.78 6.72 -13.94
C SER A 161 -20.87 7.66 -14.47
N GLN A 162 -20.69 8.98 -14.38
CA GLN A 162 -21.64 9.96 -14.89
C GLN A 162 -21.66 10.02 -16.44
N GLY A 163 -20.56 9.63 -17.09
CA GLY A 163 -20.37 9.72 -18.54
C GLY A 163 -20.17 8.37 -19.24
N LEU A 164 -20.30 7.23 -18.55
CA LEU A 164 -20.06 5.91 -19.17
C LEU A 164 -21.01 5.61 -20.34
N ASN A 165 -22.19 6.21 -20.42
CA ASN A 165 -23.10 5.98 -21.55
C ASN A 165 -22.82 6.89 -22.76
N ASP A 166 -21.85 7.80 -22.65
CA ASP A 166 -21.48 8.71 -23.73
C ASP A 166 -20.57 8.02 -24.76
N GLU A 167 -20.90 8.17 -26.04
CA GLU A 167 -20.19 7.51 -27.15
C GLU A 167 -18.72 7.94 -27.25
N ARG A 168 -18.40 9.22 -26.97
CA ARG A 168 -17.03 9.73 -27.02
C ARG A 168 -16.20 9.18 -25.87
N VAL A 169 -16.78 9.08 -24.68
CA VAL A 169 -16.15 8.46 -23.51
C VAL A 169 -15.90 6.98 -23.76
N GLN A 170 -16.90 6.24 -24.25
CA GLN A 170 -16.78 4.82 -24.58
C GLN A 170 -15.72 4.56 -25.66
N SER A 171 -15.71 5.37 -26.72
CA SER A 171 -14.70 5.27 -27.78
C SER A 171 -13.28 5.45 -27.24
N LYS A 172 -13.06 6.39 -26.31
CA LYS A 172 -11.76 6.55 -25.64
C LYS A 172 -11.37 5.36 -24.78
N LEU A 173 -12.29 4.83 -23.98
CA LEU A 173 -12.02 3.62 -23.18
C LEU A 173 -11.61 2.44 -24.07
N LEU A 174 -12.33 2.22 -25.16
CA LEU A 174 -11.99 1.19 -26.16
C LEU A 174 -10.66 1.46 -26.86
N GLN A 175 -10.31 2.73 -27.09
CA GLN A 175 -9.01 3.10 -27.65
C GLN A 175 -7.87 2.73 -26.69
N LEU A 176 -8.01 2.98 -25.38
CA LEU A 176 -7.00 2.63 -24.38
C LEU A 176 -6.68 1.12 -24.39
N LEU A 177 -7.71 0.28 -24.58
CA LEU A 177 -7.56 -1.18 -24.66
C LEU A 177 -6.79 -1.67 -25.89
N LYS A 178 -6.59 -0.82 -26.91
CA LYS A 178 -5.86 -1.15 -28.14
C LYS A 178 -4.43 -0.62 -28.17
N GLN A 179 -3.99 0.05 -27.09
CA GLN A 179 -2.65 0.62 -26.98
C GLN A 179 -1.63 -0.40 -26.47
N ASN A 180 -0.41 0.06 -26.20
CA ASN A 180 0.63 -0.75 -25.58
C ASN A 180 0.21 -1.24 -24.17
N GLU A 181 0.93 -2.25 -23.67
CA GLU A 181 0.68 -2.91 -22.38
C GLU A 181 0.56 -1.96 -21.19
N VAL A 182 1.40 -0.93 -21.11
CA VAL A 182 1.36 0.04 -20.00
C VAL A 182 0.01 0.76 -19.98
N VAL A 183 -0.45 1.23 -21.14
CA VAL A 183 -1.74 1.93 -21.26
C VAL A 183 -2.91 0.97 -21.02
N ARG A 184 -2.84 -0.27 -21.54
CA ARG A 184 -3.85 -1.30 -21.29
C ARG A 184 -3.96 -1.61 -19.78
N CYS A 185 -2.84 -1.80 -19.09
CA CYS A 185 -2.81 -2.01 -17.64
C CYS A 185 -3.47 -0.86 -16.85
N ARG A 186 -3.26 0.40 -17.25
CA ARG A 186 -3.94 1.55 -16.62
C ARG A 186 -5.45 1.54 -16.86
N ALA A 187 -5.87 1.11 -18.05
CA ALA A 187 -7.30 0.93 -18.33
C ALA A 187 -7.89 -0.22 -17.49
N TYR A 188 -7.18 -1.34 -17.35
CA TYR A 188 -7.60 -2.45 -16.48
C TYR A 188 -7.71 -2.01 -15.01
N GLU A 189 -6.73 -1.26 -14.51
CA GLU A 189 -6.75 -0.70 -13.15
C GLU A 189 -7.97 0.20 -12.94
N LEU A 190 -8.25 1.12 -13.88
CA LEU A 190 -9.45 1.93 -13.84
C LEU A 190 -10.73 1.09 -13.83
N GLY A 191 -10.82 0.08 -14.69
CA GLY A 191 -11.95 -0.85 -14.76
C GLY A 191 -12.20 -1.56 -13.44
N VAL A 192 -11.14 -2.10 -12.82
CA VAL A 192 -11.22 -2.76 -11.51
C VAL A 192 -11.67 -1.80 -10.42
N MET A 193 -11.10 -0.60 -10.37
CA MET A 193 -11.45 0.40 -9.35
C MET A 193 -12.91 0.87 -9.47
N LEU A 194 -13.44 0.98 -10.69
CA LEU A 194 -14.86 1.26 -10.92
C LEU A 194 -15.75 0.08 -10.53
N ALA A 195 -15.40 -1.13 -10.98
CA ALA A 195 -16.15 -2.35 -10.70
C ALA A 195 -16.26 -2.67 -9.20
N LYS A 196 -15.22 -2.34 -8.43
CA LYS A 196 -15.20 -2.50 -6.97
C LYS A 196 -16.28 -1.66 -6.27
N ARG A 197 -16.77 -0.56 -6.86
CA ARG A 197 -17.72 0.34 -6.20
C ARG A 197 -19.12 -0.24 -6.03
N SER A 198 -19.63 -0.95 -7.04
CA SER A 198 -20.96 -1.58 -7.03
C SER A 198 -21.12 -2.59 -8.16
N ALA A 199 -22.10 -3.49 -8.04
CA ALA A 199 -22.44 -4.45 -9.10
C ALA A 199 -22.86 -3.75 -10.42
N ASP A 200 -23.54 -2.61 -10.35
CA ASP A 200 -23.91 -1.82 -11.53
C ASP A 200 -22.68 -1.21 -12.20
N SER A 201 -21.73 -0.70 -11.40
CA SER A 201 -20.47 -0.14 -11.93
C SER A 201 -19.64 -1.24 -12.60
N LEU A 202 -19.60 -2.44 -12.00
CA LEU A 202 -18.95 -3.61 -12.60
C LEU A 202 -19.57 -3.94 -13.96
N SER A 203 -20.90 -4.03 -14.04
CA SER A 203 -21.62 -4.32 -15.28
C SER A 203 -21.32 -3.27 -16.36
N SER A 204 -21.12 -2.01 -15.97
CA SER A 204 -20.85 -0.90 -16.88
C SER A 204 -19.42 -0.90 -17.47
N VAL A 205 -18.49 -1.64 -16.84
CA VAL A 205 -17.08 -1.73 -17.26
C VAL A 205 -16.65 -3.17 -17.55
N GLU A 206 -17.59 -4.08 -17.71
CA GLU A 206 -17.33 -5.50 -17.93
C GLU A 206 -16.44 -5.74 -19.16
N PHE A 207 -16.59 -4.95 -20.22
CA PHE A 207 -15.74 -5.03 -21.41
C PHE A 207 -14.25 -4.77 -21.14
N ILE A 208 -13.92 -3.93 -20.14
CA ILE A 208 -12.53 -3.67 -19.70
C ILE A 208 -12.03 -4.87 -18.91
N LEU A 209 -12.87 -5.42 -18.03
CA LEU A 209 -12.52 -6.58 -17.22
C LEU A 209 -12.30 -7.81 -18.09
N ASP A 210 -13.21 -8.09 -19.04
CA ASP A 210 -13.09 -9.21 -19.97
C ASP A 210 -11.79 -9.09 -20.81
N ALA A 211 -11.42 -7.87 -21.23
CA ALA A 211 -10.15 -7.63 -21.90
C ALA A 211 -8.95 -7.93 -20.97
N ALA A 212 -9.00 -7.52 -19.70
CA ALA A 212 -7.96 -7.85 -18.73
C ALA A 212 -7.85 -9.37 -18.52
N LEU A 213 -8.98 -10.07 -18.36
CA LEU A 213 -9.00 -11.52 -18.15
C LEU A 213 -8.43 -12.28 -19.35
N SER A 214 -8.61 -11.78 -20.58
CA SER A 214 -8.02 -12.40 -21.76
C SER A 214 -6.48 -12.39 -21.76
N GLU A 215 -5.85 -11.47 -21.02
CA GLU A 215 -4.40 -11.42 -20.89
C GLU A 215 -3.85 -12.50 -19.95
N LEU A 216 -4.67 -13.14 -19.11
CA LEU A 216 -4.25 -14.26 -18.26
C LEU A 216 -3.87 -15.50 -19.08
N ASP A 217 -4.28 -15.54 -20.35
CA ASP A 217 -3.94 -16.58 -21.32
C ASP A 217 -2.87 -16.17 -22.34
N ASN A 218 -2.21 -15.02 -22.13
CA ASN A 218 -1.13 -14.53 -22.98
C ASN A 218 0.18 -15.34 -22.77
N ASP A 219 1.18 -15.17 -23.65
CA ASP A 219 2.52 -15.72 -23.49
C ASP A 219 3.43 -14.79 -22.67
N ASP A 220 3.08 -13.51 -22.55
CA ASP A 220 3.84 -12.55 -21.75
C ASP A 220 3.59 -12.74 -20.24
N VAL A 221 4.57 -13.33 -19.57
CA VAL A 221 4.59 -13.61 -18.13
C VAL A 221 4.51 -12.34 -17.29
N LEU A 222 5.13 -11.23 -17.73
CA LEU A 222 5.13 -9.96 -17.01
C LEU A 222 3.77 -9.27 -17.10
N LEU A 223 3.14 -9.32 -18.26
CA LEU A 223 1.78 -8.82 -18.45
C LEU A 223 0.78 -9.61 -17.61
N GLN A 224 0.86 -10.94 -17.65
CA GLN A 224 0.04 -11.82 -16.80
C GLN A 224 0.22 -11.48 -15.31
N ALA A 225 1.46 -11.33 -14.84
CA ALA A 225 1.75 -10.94 -13.47
C ALA A 225 1.13 -9.58 -13.10
N SER A 226 1.22 -8.60 -14.00
CA SER A 226 0.64 -7.26 -13.82
C SER A 226 -0.89 -7.33 -13.73
N VAL A 227 -1.53 -8.10 -14.62
CA VAL A 227 -2.98 -8.28 -14.65
C VAL A 227 -3.47 -9.00 -13.40
N MET A 228 -2.78 -10.05 -12.94
CA MET A 228 -3.11 -10.71 -11.67
C MET A 228 -3.10 -9.71 -10.51
N GLU A 229 -2.06 -8.87 -10.41
CA GLU A 229 -2.00 -7.84 -9.35
C GLU A 229 -3.14 -6.82 -9.45
N ILE A 230 -3.49 -6.40 -10.67
CA ILE A 230 -4.59 -5.47 -10.93
C ILE A 230 -5.95 -6.06 -10.53
N LEU A 231 -6.18 -7.37 -10.70
CA LEU A 231 -7.47 -8.01 -10.44
C LEU A 231 -7.77 -8.23 -8.95
N VAL A 232 -6.75 -8.30 -8.09
CA VAL A 232 -6.91 -8.59 -6.64
C VAL A 232 -8.00 -7.75 -5.96
N PRO A 233 -8.09 -6.42 -6.13
CA PRO A 233 -9.06 -5.58 -5.43
C PRO A 233 -10.53 -5.94 -5.72
N LEU A 234 -10.84 -6.64 -6.82
CA LEU A 234 -12.20 -7.11 -7.10
C LEU A 234 -12.68 -8.11 -6.05
N ALA A 235 -11.79 -8.97 -5.56
CA ALA A 235 -12.14 -10.01 -4.59
C ALA A 235 -12.46 -9.47 -3.19
N GLU A 236 -12.14 -8.20 -2.93
CA GLU A 236 -12.53 -7.52 -1.69
C GLU A 236 -14.06 -7.32 -1.58
N GLN A 237 -14.78 -7.43 -2.70
CA GLN A 237 -16.23 -7.23 -2.76
C GLN A 237 -16.93 -8.52 -3.21
N ASN A 238 -18.06 -8.85 -2.57
CA ASN A 238 -18.77 -10.10 -2.88
C ASN A 238 -19.23 -10.20 -4.35
N HIS A 239 -19.65 -9.08 -4.96
CA HIS A 239 -20.04 -9.06 -6.37
C HIS A 239 -18.84 -9.22 -7.31
N GLY A 240 -17.68 -8.64 -6.95
CA GLY A 240 -16.43 -8.80 -7.71
C GLY A 240 -15.90 -10.22 -7.61
N LEU A 241 -15.91 -10.82 -6.41
CA LEU A 241 -15.58 -12.22 -6.22
C LEU A 241 -16.47 -13.14 -7.06
N SER A 242 -17.80 -12.93 -7.00
CA SER A 242 -18.77 -13.70 -7.78
C SER A 242 -18.53 -13.58 -9.29
N TYR A 243 -18.14 -12.40 -9.77
CA TYR A 243 -17.78 -12.18 -11.17
C TYR A 243 -16.53 -12.97 -11.56
N MET A 244 -15.46 -12.91 -10.75
CA MET A 244 -14.22 -13.68 -10.99
C MET A 244 -14.47 -15.20 -11.00
N GLU A 245 -15.38 -15.69 -10.15
CA GLU A 245 -15.79 -17.09 -10.16
C GLU A 245 -16.54 -17.47 -11.44
N LYS A 246 -17.51 -16.67 -11.87
CA LYS A 246 -18.27 -16.90 -13.11
C LYS A 246 -17.35 -16.91 -14.33
N ARG A 247 -16.34 -16.04 -14.33
CA ARG A 247 -15.31 -15.97 -15.37
C ARG A 247 -14.17 -16.99 -15.19
N ARG A 248 -14.25 -17.85 -14.18
CA ARG A 248 -13.28 -18.93 -13.90
C ARG A 248 -11.83 -18.45 -13.75
N VAL A 249 -11.63 -17.20 -13.30
CA VAL A 249 -10.31 -16.58 -13.17
C VAL A 249 -9.37 -17.43 -12.32
N PHE A 250 -9.89 -17.90 -11.19
CA PHE A 250 -9.13 -18.74 -10.28
C PHE A 250 -8.77 -20.10 -10.88
N ASP A 251 -9.68 -20.75 -11.61
CA ASP A 251 -9.41 -22.04 -12.27
C ASP A 251 -8.32 -21.90 -13.33
N ILE A 252 -8.39 -20.84 -14.14
CA ILE A 252 -7.41 -20.54 -15.20
C ILE A 252 -6.02 -20.43 -14.59
N ILE A 253 -5.86 -19.55 -13.59
CA ILE A 253 -4.57 -19.33 -12.93
C ILE A 253 -4.09 -20.60 -12.21
N SER A 254 -4.99 -21.32 -11.56
CA SER A 254 -4.66 -22.51 -10.79
C SER A 254 -4.24 -23.70 -11.67
N SER A 255 -4.84 -23.83 -12.85
CA SER A 255 -4.50 -24.88 -13.81
C SER A 255 -3.06 -24.77 -14.34
N ARG A 256 -2.50 -23.55 -14.39
CA ARG A 256 -1.10 -23.32 -14.80
C ARG A 256 -0.11 -23.92 -13.82
N VAL A 257 -0.38 -23.81 -12.52
CA VAL A 257 0.48 -24.45 -11.49
C VAL A 257 0.46 -25.97 -11.63
N GLN A 258 -0.69 -26.55 -11.98
CA GLN A 258 -0.81 -27.99 -12.19
C GLN A 258 -0.09 -28.48 -13.45
N ARG A 259 0.14 -27.60 -14.44
CA ARG A 259 0.73 -27.91 -15.74
C ARG A 259 2.14 -27.36 -15.93
N ILE A 260 2.81 -27.01 -14.82
CA ILE A 260 4.17 -26.44 -14.85
C ILE A 260 5.18 -27.32 -15.60
N GLU A 261 4.99 -28.65 -15.59
CA GLU A 261 5.84 -29.58 -16.32
C GLU A 261 5.66 -29.48 -17.85
N GLU A 262 4.49 -29.02 -18.31
CA GLU A 262 4.16 -28.88 -19.74
C GLU A 262 4.74 -27.59 -20.32
N ASN A 263 4.86 -26.53 -19.51
CA ASN A 263 5.43 -25.25 -19.92
C ASN A 263 6.38 -24.70 -18.84
N PRO A 264 7.71 -24.89 -18.98
CA PRO A 264 8.69 -24.44 -17.99
C PRO A 264 8.65 -22.94 -17.69
N LEU A 265 8.15 -22.10 -18.60
CA LEU A 265 8.02 -20.66 -18.35
C LEU A 265 6.93 -20.34 -17.32
N ASP A 266 5.93 -21.21 -17.12
CA ASP A 266 4.92 -21.04 -16.08
C ASP A 266 5.54 -21.07 -14.66
N SER A 267 6.75 -21.64 -14.50
CA SER A 267 7.49 -21.56 -13.24
C SER A 267 7.81 -20.13 -12.82
N LEU A 268 7.98 -19.21 -13.79
CA LEU A 268 8.22 -17.79 -13.54
C LEU A 268 6.98 -17.07 -12.98
N LEU A 269 5.79 -17.64 -13.21
CA LEU A 269 4.53 -17.09 -12.69
C LEU A 269 4.24 -17.51 -11.26
N ILE A 270 4.89 -18.57 -10.73
CA ILE A 270 4.60 -19.09 -9.38
C ILE A 270 4.59 -17.97 -8.32
N PRO A 271 5.59 -17.08 -8.23
CA PRO A 271 5.57 -16.02 -7.23
C PRO A 271 4.34 -15.09 -7.40
N SER A 272 4.01 -14.72 -8.63
CA SER A 272 2.87 -13.85 -8.92
C SER A 272 1.53 -14.53 -8.59
N ILE A 273 1.41 -15.82 -8.90
CA ILE A 273 0.25 -16.64 -8.55
C ILE A 273 0.11 -16.75 -7.03
N MET A 274 1.19 -17.04 -6.30
CA MET A 274 1.17 -17.11 -4.84
C MET A 274 0.75 -15.77 -4.22
N LYS A 275 1.31 -14.66 -4.72
CA LYS A 275 0.92 -13.30 -4.30
C LYS A 275 -0.56 -13.03 -4.58
N PHE A 276 -1.09 -13.44 -5.73
CA PHE A 276 -2.50 -13.28 -6.09
C PHE A 276 -3.43 -14.04 -5.13
N PHE A 277 -3.20 -15.35 -4.95
CA PHE A 277 -4.00 -16.18 -4.05
C PHE A 277 -3.86 -15.75 -2.59
N GLY A 278 -2.64 -15.39 -2.16
CA GLY A 278 -2.37 -14.86 -0.82
C GLY A 278 -3.14 -13.58 -0.54
N LYS A 279 -3.03 -12.56 -1.41
CA LYS A 279 -3.76 -11.30 -1.21
C LYS A 279 -5.27 -11.49 -1.17
N ILE A 280 -5.83 -12.38 -1.99
CA ILE A 280 -7.26 -12.69 -1.95
C ILE A 280 -7.63 -13.42 -0.66
N ALA A 281 -6.81 -14.37 -0.19
CA ALA A 281 -7.06 -15.10 1.05
C ALA A 281 -7.05 -14.20 2.29
N ALA A 282 -6.34 -13.06 2.26
CA ALA A 282 -6.37 -12.08 3.36
C ALA A 282 -7.78 -11.51 3.61
N VAL A 283 -8.65 -11.51 2.58
CA VAL A 283 -10.03 -11.00 2.68
C VAL A 283 -11.07 -12.12 2.53
N GLN A 284 -10.77 -13.13 1.70
CA GLN A 284 -11.66 -14.25 1.36
C GLN A 284 -10.99 -15.61 1.62
N PRO A 285 -10.60 -15.91 2.88
CA PRO A 285 -9.83 -17.11 3.20
C PRO A 285 -10.56 -18.41 2.85
N GLN A 286 -11.89 -18.46 3.04
CA GLN A 286 -12.71 -19.62 2.70
C GLN A 286 -12.57 -20.03 1.23
N LYS A 287 -12.63 -19.05 0.32
CA LYS A 287 -12.57 -19.30 -1.12
C LYS A 287 -11.24 -19.94 -1.50
N ILE A 288 -10.15 -19.41 -0.97
CA ILE A 288 -8.81 -19.85 -1.33
C ILE A 288 -8.47 -21.17 -0.64
N ILE A 289 -8.64 -21.23 0.68
CA ILE A 289 -8.17 -22.38 1.47
C ILE A 289 -8.95 -23.65 1.14
N THR A 290 -10.27 -23.54 1.02
CA THR A 290 -11.13 -24.71 0.73
C THR A 290 -11.26 -24.96 -0.76
N GLY A 291 -11.22 -23.92 -1.59
CA GLY A 291 -11.44 -24.04 -3.03
C GLY A 291 -10.23 -24.53 -3.82
N TYR A 292 -9.00 -24.28 -3.34
CA TYR A 292 -7.77 -24.57 -4.08
C TYR A 292 -6.71 -25.27 -3.20
N PRO A 293 -7.00 -26.46 -2.64
CA PRO A 293 -6.10 -27.15 -1.71
C PRO A 293 -4.75 -27.55 -2.32
N HIS A 294 -4.68 -27.81 -3.62
CA HIS A 294 -3.42 -28.13 -4.30
C HIS A 294 -2.48 -26.93 -4.39
N MET A 295 -3.02 -25.71 -4.47
CA MET A 295 -2.23 -24.48 -4.38
C MET A 295 -1.54 -24.36 -3.02
N LEU A 296 -2.21 -24.80 -1.95
CA LEU A 296 -1.66 -24.84 -0.61
C LEU A 296 -0.62 -25.94 -0.45
N ALA A 297 -0.82 -27.10 -1.06
CA ALA A 297 0.23 -28.13 -1.10
C ALA A 297 1.50 -27.59 -1.74
N CYS A 298 1.39 -26.96 -2.91
CA CYS A 298 2.51 -26.29 -3.58
C CYS A 298 3.15 -25.21 -2.70
N LEU A 299 2.35 -24.39 -2.00
CA LEU A 299 2.86 -23.41 -1.05
C LEU A 299 3.69 -24.07 0.06
N PHE A 300 3.21 -25.15 0.67
CA PHE A 300 3.95 -25.86 1.72
C PHE A 300 5.26 -26.45 1.20
N ASP A 301 5.28 -26.98 -0.02
CA ASP A 301 6.51 -27.48 -0.66
C ASP A 301 7.54 -26.36 -0.88
N LEU A 302 7.10 -25.20 -1.40
CA LEU A 302 7.95 -24.02 -1.56
C LEU A 302 8.51 -23.55 -0.21
N LEU A 303 7.68 -23.52 0.82
CA LEU A 303 8.07 -23.13 2.18
C LEU A 303 9.05 -24.12 2.83
N ALA A 304 8.98 -25.40 2.47
CA ALA A 304 9.86 -26.45 2.98
C ALA A 304 11.19 -26.56 2.20
N SER A 305 11.24 -26.03 0.98
CA SER A 305 12.38 -26.15 0.05
C SER A 305 13.69 -25.58 0.59
N GLY A 306 13.62 -24.49 1.36
CA GLY A 306 14.80 -23.71 1.77
C GLY A 306 15.39 -22.83 0.67
N ASP A 307 14.76 -22.76 -0.50
CA ASP A 307 15.21 -21.90 -1.59
C ASP A 307 14.90 -20.43 -1.27
N GLU A 308 15.97 -19.69 -0.97
CA GLU A 308 15.91 -18.27 -0.59
C GLU A 308 15.28 -17.38 -1.68
N SER A 309 15.18 -17.84 -2.94
CA SER A 309 14.55 -17.08 -4.03
C SER A 309 13.02 -17.10 -3.97
N VAL A 310 12.41 -18.19 -3.48
CA VAL A 310 10.94 -18.37 -3.44
C VAL A 310 10.36 -18.13 -2.05
N LEU A 311 11.16 -18.34 -1.00
CA LEU A 311 10.73 -18.18 0.39
C LEU A 311 10.09 -16.82 0.70
N PRO A 312 10.58 -15.65 0.21
CA PRO A 312 9.98 -14.36 0.53
C PRO A 312 8.50 -14.26 0.15
N THR A 313 8.14 -14.74 -1.03
CA THR A 313 6.76 -14.68 -1.52
C THR A 313 5.89 -15.75 -0.87
N ALA A 314 6.47 -16.93 -0.63
CA ALA A 314 5.77 -18.02 0.04
C ALA A 314 5.43 -17.67 1.50
N MET A 315 6.37 -17.06 2.24
CA MET A 315 6.16 -16.60 3.62
C MET A 315 5.04 -15.55 3.70
N ASP A 316 5.06 -14.55 2.83
CA ASP A 316 3.99 -13.53 2.75
C ASP A 316 2.63 -14.15 2.40
N THR A 317 2.62 -15.16 1.54
CA THR A 317 1.39 -15.86 1.13
C THR A 317 0.79 -16.62 2.30
N LEU A 318 1.61 -17.34 3.08
CA LEU A 318 1.16 -18.00 4.31
C LEU A 318 0.64 -16.99 5.34
N ALA A 319 1.36 -15.89 5.54
CA ALA A 319 0.94 -14.83 6.45
C ALA A 319 -0.43 -14.27 6.07
N ASN A 320 -0.67 -14.02 4.78
CA ASN A 320 -1.97 -13.57 4.30
C ASN A 320 -3.09 -14.61 4.51
N LEU A 321 -2.83 -15.89 4.24
CA LEU A 321 -3.78 -16.99 4.47
C LEU A 321 -4.21 -17.09 5.94
N ALA A 322 -3.30 -16.84 6.88
CA ALA A 322 -3.54 -16.92 8.31
C ALA A 322 -3.69 -15.55 9.00
N SER A 323 -3.89 -14.48 8.24
CA SER A 323 -4.05 -13.12 8.78
C SER A 323 -5.38 -12.91 9.54
N THR A 324 -6.42 -13.66 9.17
CA THR A 324 -7.76 -13.57 9.79
C THR A 324 -8.03 -14.75 10.73
N VAL A 325 -8.98 -14.58 11.66
CA VAL A 325 -9.44 -15.68 12.53
C VAL A 325 -9.97 -16.86 11.71
N GLN A 326 -10.78 -16.59 10.69
CA GLN A 326 -11.32 -17.63 9.80
C GLN A 326 -10.19 -18.36 9.06
N GLY A 327 -9.20 -17.63 8.54
CA GLY A 327 -8.05 -18.21 7.87
C GLY A 327 -7.26 -19.16 8.78
N LYS A 328 -6.96 -18.73 10.01
CA LYS A 328 -6.29 -19.57 11.03
C LYS A 328 -7.06 -20.87 11.30
N MET A 329 -8.37 -20.76 11.52
CA MET A 329 -9.24 -21.93 11.77
C MET A 329 -9.27 -22.89 10.58
N LEU A 330 -9.41 -22.38 9.35
CA LEU A 330 -9.43 -23.21 8.15
C LEU A 330 -8.09 -23.90 7.89
N MET A 331 -6.98 -23.19 8.07
CA MET A 331 -5.63 -23.76 7.99
C MET A 331 -5.43 -24.88 9.00
N HIS A 332 -5.92 -24.71 10.24
CA HIS A 332 -5.87 -25.77 11.24
C HIS A 332 -6.73 -26.97 10.83
N VAL A 333 -8.01 -26.75 10.50
CA VAL A 333 -8.94 -27.84 10.18
C VAL A 333 -8.50 -28.66 8.95
N GLN A 334 -7.95 -28.01 7.93
CA GLN A 334 -7.67 -28.68 6.64
C GLN A 334 -6.19 -29.03 6.45
N PHE A 335 -5.26 -28.32 7.09
CA PHE A 335 -3.82 -28.41 6.83
C PHE A 335 -2.97 -28.50 8.11
N GLN A 336 -3.54 -28.92 9.24
CA GLN A 336 -2.81 -29.00 10.51
C GLN A 336 -1.45 -29.74 10.40
N PRO A 337 -1.36 -30.97 9.84
CA PRO A 337 -0.08 -31.68 9.80
C PRO A 337 0.99 -30.92 9.01
N ALA A 338 0.62 -30.33 7.88
CA ALA A 338 1.53 -29.55 7.04
C ALA A 338 1.98 -28.27 7.75
N MET A 339 1.07 -27.58 8.44
CA MET A 339 1.38 -26.37 9.21
C MET A 339 2.33 -26.67 10.38
N GLU A 340 2.08 -27.74 11.14
CA GLU A 340 2.95 -28.14 12.25
C GLU A 340 4.35 -28.54 11.77
N GLN A 341 4.43 -29.31 10.68
CA GLN A 341 5.71 -29.69 10.08
C GLN A 341 6.48 -28.45 9.59
N LEU A 342 5.79 -27.51 8.96
CA LEU A 342 6.38 -26.26 8.50
C LEU A 342 6.94 -25.43 9.67
N LEU A 343 6.17 -25.28 10.75
CA LEU A 343 6.61 -24.50 11.91
C LEU A 343 7.86 -25.12 12.56
N ARG A 344 7.94 -26.46 12.61
CA ARG A 344 9.19 -27.16 13.00
C ARG A 344 10.34 -26.88 12.04
N LYS A 345 10.08 -26.77 10.73
CA LYS A 345 11.09 -26.38 9.74
C LYS A 345 11.58 -24.94 9.95
N TYR A 346 10.67 -24.02 10.25
CA TYR A 346 11.00 -22.62 10.57
C TYR A 346 11.93 -22.51 11.78
N SER A 347 11.80 -23.42 12.76
CA SER A 347 12.76 -23.53 13.86
C SER A 347 14.20 -23.69 13.36
N GLY A 348 14.44 -24.58 12.38
CA GLY A 348 15.74 -24.75 11.74
C GLY A 348 16.21 -23.50 10.97
N TYR A 349 15.27 -22.80 10.33
CA TYR A 349 15.54 -21.57 9.57
C TYR A 349 16.03 -20.41 10.43
N THR A 350 15.70 -20.37 11.72
CA THR A 350 16.29 -19.39 12.67
C THR A 350 17.82 -19.47 12.70
N LYS A 351 18.40 -20.63 12.37
CA LYS A 351 19.85 -20.86 12.34
C LYS A 351 20.41 -20.77 10.92
N SER A 352 19.72 -21.35 9.94
CA SER A 352 20.29 -21.57 8.60
C SER A 352 20.07 -20.47 7.57
N LEU A 353 18.98 -19.69 7.63
CA LEU A 353 18.67 -18.69 6.60
C LEU A 353 19.53 -17.43 6.74
N SER A 354 19.61 -16.63 5.66
CA SER A 354 20.17 -15.29 5.71
C SER A 354 19.38 -14.34 6.64
N PRO A 355 20.02 -13.31 7.25
CA PRO A 355 19.33 -12.38 8.16
C PRO A 355 18.06 -11.72 7.60
N PRO A 356 17.99 -11.25 6.33
CA PRO A 356 16.77 -10.68 5.76
C PRO A 356 15.60 -11.67 5.74
N LEU A 357 15.87 -12.95 5.47
CA LEU A 357 14.83 -13.98 5.49
C LEU A 357 14.41 -14.36 6.91
N LYS A 358 15.33 -14.35 7.89
CA LYS A 358 14.94 -14.51 9.31
C LYS A 358 14.00 -13.40 9.74
N ILE A 359 14.31 -12.15 9.39
CA ILE A 359 13.44 -10.98 9.66
C ILE A 359 12.06 -11.19 9.02
N ARG A 360 12.03 -11.57 7.74
CA ARG A 360 10.77 -11.77 7.01
C ARG A 360 9.94 -12.94 7.57
N MET A 361 10.59 -14.03 7.97
CA MET A 361 9.94 -15.16 8.63
C MET A 361 9.32 -14.73 9.97
N LEU A 362 10.05 -13.96 10.79
CA LEU A 362 9.53 -13.44 12.07
C LEU A 362 8.36 -12.49 11.85
N ASN A 363 8.44 -11.57 10.88
CA ASN A 363 7.34 -10.68 10.53
C ASN A 363 6.12 -11.45 10.01
N SER A 364 6.34 -12.54 9.26
CA SER A 364 5.25 -13.41 8.80
C SER A 364 4.58 -14.14 9.97
N LEU A 365 5.38 -14.66 10.91
CA LEU A 365 4.86 -15.24 12.16
C LEU A 365 4.10 -14.19 12.98
N ASP A 366 4.61 -12.95 13.05
CA ASP A 366 3.94 -11.84 13.73
C ASP A 366 2.52 -11.61 13.18
N VAL A 367 2.38 -11.56 11.84
CA VAL A 367 1.05 -11.48 11.18
C VAL A 367 0.19 -12.72 11.49
N ILE A 368 0.77 -13.91 11.51
CA ILE A 368 0.05 -15.16 11.84
C ILE A 368 -0.42 -15.15 13.29
N TYR A 369 0.32 -14.58 14.24
CA TYR A 369 -0.10 -14.51 15.64
C TYR A 369 -0.88 -13.23 15.98
N ALA A 370 -0.94 -12.25 15.09
CA ALA A 370 -1.70 -11.03 15.33
C ALA A 370 -3.21 -11.29 15.40
N ILE A 371 -3.87 -10.69 16.39
CA ILE A 371 -5.32 -10.72 16.56
C ILE A 371 -5.85 -9.32 16.93
N ASN A 372 -6.95 -8.91 16.29
CA ASN A 372 -7.63 -7.62 16.50
C ASN A 372 -8.93 -7.74 17.34
N ALA A 373 -9.21 -8.89 17.94
CA ALA A 373 -10.43 -9.20 18.68
C ALA A 373 -10.15 -10.10 19.91
N PRO A 374 -11.10 -10.25 20.85
CA PRO A 374 -10.96 -11.23 21.93
C PRO A 374 -10.73 -12.63 21.35
N VAL A 375 -9.64 -13.27 21.76
CA VAL A 375 -9.28 -14.61 21.26
C VAL A 375 -10.21 -15.65 21.88
N SER A 376 -10.85 -16.48 21.05
CA SER A 376 -11.58 -17.64 21.56
C SER A 376 -10.61 -18.63 22.21
N GLN A 377 -11.07 -19.37 23.22
CA GLN A 377 -10.23 -20.37 23.86
C GLN A 377 -9.71 -21.42 22.86
N GLU A 378 -10.55 -21.83 21.91
CA GLU A 378 -10.20 -22.75 20.82
C GLU A 378 -9.06 -22.20 19.96
N LEU A 379 -9.18 -20.96 19.46
CA LEU A 379 -8.13 -20.35 18.65
C LEU A 379 -6.82 -20.19 19.44
N SER A 380 -6.92 -19.82 20.72
CA SER A 380 -5.77 -19.70 21.61
C SER A 380 -5.01 -21.02 21.75
N VAL A 381 -5.73 -22.15 21.86
CA VAL A 381 -5.12 -23.50 21.90
C VAL A 381 -4.43 -23.84 20.58
N ILE A 382 -5.06 -23.54 19.44
CA ILE A 382 -4.48 -23.76 18.11
C ILE A 382 -3.17 -22.99 17.95
N LEU A 383 -3.18 -21.70 18.26
CA LEU A 383 -2.01 -20.84 18.11
C LEU A 383 -0.91 -21.21 19.11
N LYS A 384 -1.27 -21.63 20.33
CA LYS A 384 -0.30 -22.20 21.28
C LYS A 384 0.40 -23.43 20.70
N ASN A 385 -0.36 -24.37 20.13
CA ASN A 385 0.21 -25.58 19.52
C ASN A 385 1.13 -25.25 18.32
N TRP A 386 0.74 -24.29 17.48
CA TRP A 386 1.59 -23.78 16.40
C TRP A 386 2.89 -23.19 16.94
N TYR A 387 2.80 -22.38 18.00
CA TYR A 387 3.97 -21.80 18.64
C TYR A 387 4.89 -22.88 19.19
N GLU A 388 4.36 -23.87 19.91
CA GLU A 388 5.15 -24.97 20.48
C GLU A 388 5.84 -25.81 19.39
N CYS A 389 5.22 -25.96 18.20
CA CYS A 389 5.87 -26.59 17.04
C CYS A 389 7.07 -25.79 16.53
N PHE A 390 6.97 -24.46 16.50
CA PHE A 390 8.07 -23.56 16.10
C PHE A 390 9.17 -23.45 17.17
N ALA A 391 8.77 -23.30 18.43
CA ALA A 391 9.67 -23.10 19.56
C ALA A 391 10.33 -24.40 20.02
N GLY A 392 9.77 -25.57 19.67
CA GLY A 392 10.22 -26.86 20.18
C GLY A 392 9.92 -27.07 21.67
N GLY A 393 8.99 -26.28 22.24
CA GLY A 393 8.65 -26.27 23.65
C GLY A 393 7.79 -25.07 24.05
N GLN A 394 7.61 -24.89 25.36
CA GLN A 394 6.74 -23.83 25.92
C GLN A 394 7.48 -22.51 26.16
N GLN A 395 8.81 -22.50 26.07
CA GLN A 395 9.66 -21.34 26.34
C GLN A 395 9.90 -20.49 25.09
N VAL A 396 10.36 -19.26 25.26
CA VAL A 396 10.73 -18.31 24.18
C VAL A 396 12.22 -18.37 23.79
N ASN A 397 12.92 -19.47 24.08
CA ASN A 397 14.36 -19.63 23.86
C ASN A 397 14.81 -19.23 22.45
N HIS A 398 14.15 -19.73 21.40
CA HIS A 398 14.52 -19.38 20.02
C HIS A 398 14.38 -17.89 19.71
N ILE A 399 13.39 -17.22 20.32
CA ILE A 399 13.23 -15.77 20.16
C ILE A 399 14.35 -15.05 20.93
N MET A 400 14.67 -15.50 22.15
CA MET A 400 15.76 -14.95 22.96
C MET A 400 17.12 -15.07 22.24
N ASP A 401 17.41 -16.21 21.62
CA ASP A 401 18.63 -16.43 20.82
C ASP A 401 18.77 -15.37 19.72
N LEU A 402 17.67 -15.01 19.05
CA LEU A 402 17.63 -13.99 18.01
C LEU A 402 17.82 -12.57 18.58
N LEU A 403 17.28 -12.30 19.77
CA LEU A 403 17.45 -11.02 20.48
C LEU A 403 18.89 -10.77 20.92
N HIS A 404 19.65 -11.83 21.20
CA HIS A 404 21.07 -11.73 21.56
C HIS A 404 22.01 -11.50 20.36
N THR A 405 21.50 -11.51 19.13
CA THR A 405 22.31 -11.21 17.94
C THR A 405 22.60 -9.71 17.81
N PRO A 406 23.76 -9.30 17.27
CA PRO A 406 24.13 -7.88 17.13
C PRO A 406 23.49 -7.23 15.89
N PHE A 407 22.26 -7.61 15.52
CA PHE A 407 21.56 -7.11 14.33
C PHE A 407 20.26 -6.41 14.73
N PRO A 408 20.22 -5.07 14.76
CA PRO A 408 19.06 -4.32 15.25
C PRO A 408 17.75 -4.70 14.55
N ASP A 409 17.74 -4.85 13.23
CA ASP A 409 16.53 -5.20 12.48
C ASP A 409 15.99 -6.59 12.85
N LEU A 410 16.89 -7.54 13.13
CA LEU A 410 16.52 -8.88 13.58
C LEU A 410 15.98 -8.85 15.02
N GLN A 411 16.59 -8.03 15.90
CA GLN A 411 16.10 -7.80 17.25
C GLN A 411 14.70 -7.18 17.22
N LEU A 412 14.45 -6.19 16.34
CA LEU A 412 13.14 -5.56 16.18
C LEU A 412 12.08 -6.56 15.74
N ALA A 413 12.37 -7.40 14.75
CA ALA A 413 11.44 -8.43 14.29
C ALA A 413 11.15 -9.48 15.38
N ALA A 414 12.17 -9.89 16.13
CA ALA A 414 12.02 -10.84 17.24
C ALA A 414 11.22 -10.25 18.42
N LEU A 415 11.46 -8.98 18.78
CA LEU A 415 10.66 -8.26 19.78
C LEU A 415 9.22 -8.03 19.32
N GLY A 416 9.01 -7.74 18.03
CA GLY A 416 7.68 -7.61 17.43
C GLY A 416 6.86 -8.88 17.64
N LEU A 417 7.42 -10.03 17.23
CA LEU A 417 6.80 -11.33 17.46
C LEU A 417 6.56 -11.60 18.96
N LEU A 418 7.56 -11.34 19.81
CA LEU A 418 7.43 -11.56 21.26
C LEU A 418 6.27 -10.74 21.86
N LYS A 419 6.16 -9.47 21.46
CA LYS A 419 5.06 -8.58 21.87
C LYS A 419 3.71 -9.16 21.47
N THR A 420 3.57 -9.64 20.24
CA THR A 420 2.34 -10.26 19.76
C THR A 420 2.00 -11.53 20.55
N LEU A 421 2.99 -12.36 20.87
CA LEU A 421 2.79 -13.54 21.73
C LEU A 421 2.36 -13.16 23.17
N CYS A 422 2.86 -12.05 23.72
CA CYS A 422 2.46 -11.57 25.04
C CYS A 422 1.01 -11.06 25.10
N GLN A 423 0.29 -10.97 23.98
CA GLN A 423 -1.16 -10.75 24.00
C GLN A 423 -1.93 -11.98 24.49
N TYR A 424 -1.29 -13.15 24.50
CA TYR A 424 -1.86 -14.40 24.97
C TYR A 424 -1.37 -14.74 26.38
N GLN A 425 -2.27 -15.27 27.21
CA GLN A 425 -1.91 -15.74 28.56
C GLN A 425 -0.79 -16.79 28.52
N TRP A 426 -0.85 -17.74 27.57
CA TRP A 426 0.21 -18.73 27.40
C TRP A 426 1.52 -18.13 26.90
N GLY A 427 1.50 -17.00 26.19
CA GLY A 427 2.71 -16.30 25.75
C GLY A 427 3.38 -15.55 26.90
N CYS A 428 2.59 -14.87 27.75
CA CYS A 428 3.10 -14.34 29.02
C CYS A 428 3.73 -15.44 29.88
N LYS A 429 3.08 -16.61 29.95
CA LYS A 429 3.61 -17.77 30.66
C LYS A 429 4.91 -18.30 30.04
N ALA A 430 5.00 -18.32 28.72
CA ALA A 430 6.21 -18.71 28.00
C ALA A 430 7.40 -17.81 28.36
N VAL A 431 7.17 -16.49 28.44
CA VAL A 431 8.18 -15.52 28.90
C VAL A 431 8.58 -15.78 30.35
N GLN A 432 7.60 -15.94 31.25
CA GLN A 432 7.86 -16.24 32.66
C GLN A 432 8.71 -17.50 32.86
N CYS A 433 8.43 -18.54 32.07
CA CYS A 433 9.14 -19.82 32.15
C CYS A 433 10.49 -19.84 31.41
N THR A 434 10.90 -18.72 30.81
CA THR A 434 12.18 -18.62 30.10
C THR A 434 13.20 -17.87 30.96
N GLY A 435 14.24 -18.58 31.41
CA GLY A 435 15.29 -17.99 32.22
C GLY A 435 15.98 -16.82 31.51
N GLY A 436 16.15 -15.69 32.21
CA GLY A 436 16.81 -14.50 31.68
C GLY A 436 15.92 -13.60 30.81
N ALA A 437 14.70 -14.03 30.43
CA ALA A 437 13.85 -13.25 29.55
C ALA A 437 13.34 -11.96 30.21
N ILE A 438 12.92 -12.04 31.47
CA ILE A 438 12.44 -10.87 32.23
C ILE A 438 13.59 -9.91 32.54
N GLU A 439 14.76 -10.43 32.90
CA GLU A 439 15.96 -9.62 33.14
C GLU A 439 16.39 -8.88 31.87
N PHE A 440 16.36 -9.56 30.72
CA PHE A 440 16.63 -8.95 29.43
C PHE A 440 15.65 -7.81 29.12
N LEU A 441 14.34 -8.03 29.30
CA LEU A 441 13.30 -7.03 29.02
C LEU A 441 13.40 -5.81 29.95
N LEU A 442 13.74 -6.01 31.22
CA LEU A 442 13.93 -4.93 32.20
C LEU A 442 15.25 -4.18 32.04
N SER A 443 16.27 -4.80 31.46
CA SER A 443 17.58 -4.15 31.29
C SER A 443 17.51 -3.02 30.26
N ARG A 444 18.06 -1.85 30.61
CA ARG A 444 18.21 -0.69 29.71
C ARG A 444 19.66 -0.46 29.24
N GLN A 445 20.62 -1.21 29.79
CA GLN A 445 22.06 -0.89 29.75
C GLN A 445 22.70 -1.03 28.36
N HIS A 446 22.09 -1.81 27.45
CA HIS A 446 22.68 -2.14 26.15
C HIS A 446 21.76 -1.82 24.95
N ASP A 447 20.63 -1.17 25.20
CA ASP A 447 19.68 -0.83 24.14
C ASP A 447 20.14 0.46 23.44
N LEU A 448 20.85 0.35 22.32
CA LEU A 448 21.31 1.52 21.55
C LEU A 448 20.21 2.07 20.61
N HIS A 449 19.28 1.22 20.17
CA HIS A 449 18.26 1.58 19.19
C HIS A 449 16.95 2.03 19.88
N LYS A 450 16.41 3.19 19.49
CA LYS A 450 15.18 3.75 20.09
C LYS A 450 14.00 2.79 19.99
N ASP A 451 13.87 2.11 18.86
CA ASP A 451 12.71 1.25 18.57
C ASP A 451 12.77 -0.05 19.40
N VAL A 452 13.97 -0.53 19.74
CA VAL A 452 14.17 -1.65 20.66
C VAL A 452 13.66 -1.28 22.05
N LYS A 453 14.04 -0.09 22.56
CA LYS A 453 13.56 0.42 23.85
C LYS A 453 12.03 0.53 23.88
N TYR A 454 11.45 1.07 22.80
CA TYR A 454 10.01 1.25 22.69
C TYR A 454 9.26 -0.10 22.69
N LEU A 455 9.74 -1.10 21.93
CA LEU A 455 9.12 -2.43 21.91
C LEU A 455 9.25 -3.15 23.25
N LYS A 456 10.40 -3.08 23.92
CA LYS A 456 10.56 -3.64 25.28
C LYS A 456 9.59 -3.01 26.25
N TRP A 457 9.41 -1.68 26.20
CA TRP A 457 8.40 -0.98 27.00
C TRP A 457 6.96 -1.46 26.70
N GLN A 458 6.59 -1.64 25.44
CA GLN A 458 5.27 -2.18 25.08
C GLN A 458 5.07 -3.62 25.57
N ILE A 459 6.11 -4.45 25.53
CA ILE A 459 6.05 -5.80 26.10
C ILE A 459 5.84 -5.72 27.61
N MET A 460 6.60 -4.87 28.32
CA MET A 460 6.46 -4.70 29.77
C MET A 460 5.08 -4.19 30.18
N GLU A 461 4.45 -3.33 29.36
CA GLU A 461 3.07 -2.91 29.55
C GLU A 461 2.11 -4.10 29.52
N LEU A 462 2.21 -4.98 28.51
CA LEU A 462 1.41 -6.21 28.44
C LEU A 462 1.65 -7.14 29.63
N LEU A 463 2.91 -7.32 30.06
CA LEU A 463 3.24 -8.19 31.19
C LEU A 463 2.74 -7.63 32.52
N SER A 464 2.70 -6.30 32.69
CA SER A 464 2.27 -5.61 33.92
C SER A 464 0.79 -5.79 34.28
N VAL A 465 -0.03 -6.20 33.31
CA VAL A 465 -1.47 -6.48 33.50
C VAL A 465 -1.81 -7.97 33.42
N SER A 466 -0.80 -8.83 33.29
CA SER A 466 -0.97 -10.27 33.18
C SER A 466 -1.12 -10.93 34.55
N ASN A 467 -2.02 -11.91 34.65
CA ASN A 467 -2.22 -12.70 35.87
C ASN A 467 -1.19 -13.84 36.04
N GLU A 468 -0.22 -13.97 35.13
CA GLU A 468 0.80 -15.02 35.21
C GLU A 468 1.92 -14.71 36.19
N PHE A 469 2.12 -13.44 36.56
CA PHE A 469 3.25 -12.99 37.37
C PHE A 469 2.87 -12.70 38.83
N SER A 470 3.85 -12.79 39.73
CA SER A 470 3.67 -12.45 41.14
C SER A 470 3.44 -10.95 41.34
N ALA A 471 2.81 -10.57 42.45
CA ALA A 471 2.58 -9.16 42.78
C ALA A 471 3.89 -8.34 42.80
N THR A 472 4.99 -8.94 43.24
CA THR A 472 6.31 -8.29 43.25
C THR A 472 6.84 -8.03 41.84
N GLU A 473 6.68 -8.98 40.91
CA GLU A 473 7.03 -8.79 39.49
C GLU A 473 6.17 -7.70 38.85
N ILE A 474 4.85 -7.73 39.08
CA ILE A 474 3.91 -6.72 38.56
C ILE A 474 4.29 -5.30 39.00
N VAL A 475 4.67 -5.12 40.27
CA VAL A 475 5.16 -3.82 40.77
C VAL A 475 6.41 -3.36 40.01
N ARG A 476 7.38 -4.27 39.77
CA ARG A 476 8.59 -3.95 39.01
C ARG A 476 8.27 -3.58 37.56
N PHE A 477 7.36 -4.30 36.92
CA PHE A 477 6.96 -4.06 35.54
C PHE A 477 6.25 -2.71 35.41
N THR A 478 5.34 -2.42 36.35
CA THR A 478 4.60 -1.14 36.41
C THR A 478 5.55 0.03 36.62
N ALA A 479 6.57 -0.11 37.49
CA ALA A 479 7.59 0.92 37.67
C ALA A 479 8.35 1.20 36.37
N TYR A 480 8.81 0.15 35.67
CA TYR A 480 9.47 0.28 34.36
C TYR A 480 8.59 1.00 33.33
N VAL A 481 7.30 0.66 33.27
CA VAL A 481 6.34 1.27 32.34
C VAL A 481 6.14 2.76 32.67
N ASN A 482 6.00 3.10 33.95
CA ASN A 482 5.79 4.47 34.42
C ASN A 482 7.00 5.39 34.19
N GLU A 483 8.23 4.85 34.23
CA GLU A 483 9.44 5.59 33.84
C GLU A 483 9.44 6.00 32.36
N GLY A 484 8.72 5.24 31.53
CA GLY A 484 8.60 5.45 30.09
C GLY A 484 9.66 4.73 29.24
N PRO A 485 9.48 4.71 27.91
CA PRO A 485 10.30 3.92 26.99
C PRO A 485 11.75 4.42 26.89
N TYR A 486 11.99 5.72 27.08
CA TYR A 486 13.31 6.34 26.86
C TYR A 486 14.01 6.76 28.16
N HIS A 487 13.54 6.29 29.31
CA HIS A 487 14.21 6.55 30.58
C HIS A 487 15.65 6.04 30.55
N VAL A 488 16.57 6.86 31.08
CA VAL A 488 17.99 6.52 31.25
C VAL A 488 18.24 6.47 32.75
N GLN A 489 18.63 5.29 33.25
CA GLN A 489 19.05 5.16 34.64
C GLN A 489 20.33 5.96 34.83
N ALA A 490 20.38 6.77 35.89
CA ALA A 490 21.61 7.45 36.27
C ALA A 490 22.59 6.38 36.76
N ASP A 491 23.66 6.13 35.99
CA ASP A 491 24.78 5.32 36.45
C ASP A 491 25.40 6.03 37.66
N VAL A 492 25.08 5.57 38.86
CA VAL A 492 25.83 5.93 40.06
C VAL A 492 27.13 5.14 40.01
N ASN A 493 28.07 5.59 39.17
CA ASN A 493 29.46 5.19 39.30
C ASN A 493 29.96 5.75 40.63
N ILE A 494 29.81 4.98 41.71
CA ILE A 494 30.49 5.25 42.97
C ILE A 494 31.98 5.04 42.66
N ALA A 495 32.69 6.14 42.44
CA ALA A 495 34.14 6.14 42.47
C ALA A 495 34.56 5.69 43.88
N THR A 496 34.88 4.42 44.05
CA THR A 496 35.61 3.98 45.23
C THR A 496 37.04 4.49 45.07
N GLU A 497 37.40 5.50 45.87
CA GLU A 497 38.80 5.90 46.03
C GLU A 497 39.62 4.67 46.47
N PRO A 498 40.80 4.44 45.88
CA PRO A 498 41.70 3.39 46.34
C PRO A 498 42.26 3.77 47.72
N GLN A 499 42.13 2.87 48.69
CA GLN A 499 42.80 2.95 50.00
C GLN A 499 44.28 2.57 49.89
#